data_AF-A0A413H362-F1
#
_entry.id   AF-A0A413H362-F1
#
_cell.length_a   1.000
_cell.length_b   1.000
_cell.length_c   1.000
_cell.angle_alpha   90.00
_cell.angle_beta   90.00
_cell.angle_gamma   90.00
#
_symmetry.space_group_name_H-M   'P 1'
#
loop_
_entity.id
_entity.type
_entity.pdbx_description
1 polymer ?
#
loop_
_entity_poly.entity_id
_entity_poly.type
_entity_poly.pdbx_seq_one_letter_code
_entity_poly.pdbx_strand_id
1 'polypeptide(L)'
;MELTEDKLEYIAFVARRYCRPDEFMDDDTLELAELTATDIFKNRFSILEEQYNDKYEEFISNLEIQKTLTIYNLNPDKFWLLFLFATDFTNSCFSYEIKSPPTTRETIMDLYDMLNDTLQIKRELHTEYENPHNTQLILKTEGKTVSTDNPILLHLFKKFCAEHLLSVDNSLDIVPYWSSTTEEDKVRTRKMKFFVELFRYFLDAHITAVKPSKMTFIGRFLYLANIAEQEWFYTSYLHTPITKRNWFMIKQFGTVTLNGIEYIREPVDVGKKVADTIKKCTDYAPISTSNYFYVMS
;
A
#
# COMPACT_ATOMS: atom_id res chain seq x y z
N MET A 1 -14.37 24.34 4.80
CA MET A 1 -13.31 25.34 4.46
C MET A 1 -13.48 25.84 3.02
N GLU A 2 -13.30 27.12 2.67
CA GLU A 2 -13.32 27.57 1.25
C GLU A 2 -12.03 27.13 0.51
N LEU A 3 -12.16 26.49 -0.65
CA LEU A 3 -11.07 25.88 -1.44
C LEU A 3 -10.62 26.78 -2.60
N THR A 4 -9.87 27.84 -2.27
CA THR A 4 -9.26 28.73 -3.27
C THR A 4 -8.02 28.11 -3.91
N GLU A 5 -7.59 28.61 -5.08
CA GLU A 5 -6.37 28.14 -5.76
C GLU A 5 -5.13 28.19 -4.86
N ASP A 6 -4.94 29.28 -4.11
CA ASP A 6 -3.85 29.42 -3.15
C ASP A 6 -3.82 28.26 -2.13
N LYS A 7 -4.98 27.82 -1.63
CA LYS A 7 -5.04 26.72 -0.66
C LYS A 7 -4.73 25.36 -1.27
N LEU A 8 -4.95 25.21 -2.58
CA LEU A 8 -4.73 23.96 -3.31
C LEU A 8 -3.33 23.89 -3.94
N GLU A 9 -2.49 24.92 -3.76
CA GLU A 9 -1.11 24.98 -4.26
C GLU A 9 -0.31 23.69 -3.97
N TYR A 10 -0.40 23.16 -2.75
CA TYR A 10 0.33 21.95 -2.37
C TYR A 10 -0.18 20.70 -3.11
N ILE A 11 -1.49 20.64 -3.38
CA ILE A 11 -2.10 19.56 -4.15
C ILE A 11 -1.67 19.67 -5.61
N ALA A 12 -1.77 20.86 -6.21
CA ALA A 12 -1.36 21.11 -7.59
C ALA A 12 0.10 20.69 -7.81
N PHE A 13 1.01 21.09 -6.91
CA PHE A 13 2.42 20.70 -6.98
C PHE A 13 2.62 19.19 -7.10
N VAL A 14 1.93 18.39 -6.28
CA VAL A 14 2.05 16.92 -6.30
C VAL A 14 1.35 16.33 -7.51
N ALA A 15 0.14 16.82 -7.84
CA ALA A 15 -0.65 16.36 -8.97
C ALA A 15 0.10 16.49 -10.30
N ARG A 16 0.81 17.61 -10.49
CA ARG A 16 1.69 17.86 -11.64
C ARG A 16 2.63 16.70 -11.96
N ARG A 17 3.12 16.00 -10.93
CA ARG A 17 4.05 14.87 -11.11
C ARG A 17 3.35 13.52 -11.27
N TYR A 18 2.25 13.29 -10.55
CA TYR A 18 1.69 11.94 -10.35
C TYR A 18 0.31 11.70 -10.97
N CYS A 19 -0.44 12.74 -11.34
CA CYS A 19 -1.80 12.64 -11.88
C CYS A 19 -1.85 12.61 -13.42
N ARG A 20 -0.82 12.03 -14.06
CA ARG A 20 -0.69 11.99 -15.52
C ARG A 20 0.11 10.77 -15.99
N PRO A 21 0.04 10.41 -17.29
CA PRO A 21 0.93 9.41 -17.87
C PRO A 21 2.37 9.92 -17.91
N ASP A 22 3.35 9.05 -17.62
CA ASP A 22 4.78 9.40 -17.64
C ASP A 22 5.30 9.80 -19.04
N GLU A 23 4.56 9.48 -20.10
CA GLU A 23 4.94 9.71 -21.50
C GLU A 23 4.78 11.18 -21.95
N PHE A 24 4.05 12.00 -21.20
CA PHE A 24 3.74 13.39 -21.57
C PHE A 24 4.30 14.39 -20.55
N MET A 25 5.31 15.15 -20.97
CA MET A 25 6.09 16.08 -20.13
C MET A 25 6.01 17.53 -20.60
N ASP A 26 5.11 17.87 -21.53
CA ASP A 26 4.90 19.25 -21.97
C ASP A 26 4.14 20.09 -20.93
N ASP A 27 4.26 21.41 -21.04
CA ASP A 27 3.65 22.37 -20.10
C ASP A 27 2.12 22.28 -20.08
N ASP A 28 1.48 21.98 -21.21
CA ASP A 28 0.03 21.86 -21.32
C ASP A 28 -0.48 20.65 -20.54
N THR A 29 0.19 19.50 -20.63
CA THR A 29 -0.16 18.31 -19.82
C THR A 29 0.13 18.49 -18.33
N LEU A 30 1.13 19.29 -17.97
CA LEU A 30 1.39 19.65 -16.58
C LEU A 30 0.24 20.46 -15.98
N GLU A 31 -0.17 21.54 -16.65
CA GLU A 31 -1.25 22.42 -16.19
C GLU A 31 -2.59 21.67 -16.13
N LEU A 32 -2.87 20.83 -17.13
CA LEU A 32 -4.11 20.07 -17.17
C LEU A 32 -4.21 19.01 -16.07
N ALA A 33 -3.09 18.39 -15.68
CA ALA A 33 -3.04 17.47 -14.54
C ALA A 33 -3.34 18.19 -13.22
N GLU A 34 -2.83 19.41 -13.04
CA GLU A 34 -3.11 20.25 -11.86
C GLU A 34 -4.59 20.63 -11.77
N LEU A 35 -5.16 21.14 -12.88
CA LEU A 35 -6.57 21.54 -12.97
C LEU A 35 -7.49 20.35 -12.71
N THR A 36 -7.25 19.23 -13.40
CA THR A 36 -8.07 18.01 -13.26
C THR A 36 -8.04 17.49 -11.83
N ALA A 37 -6.86 17.37 -11.23
CA ALA A 37 -6.72 16.83 -9.89
C ALA A 37 -7.35 17.75 -8.82
N THR A 38 -7.15 19.07 -8.93
CA THR A 38 -7.73 20.02 -7.98
C THR A 38 -9.24 20.10 -8.08
N ASP A 39 -9.83 20.01 -9.29
CA ASP A 39 -11.28 19.98 -9.46
C ASP A 39 -11.92 18.68 -8.94
N ILE A 40 -11.28 17.53 -9.17
CA ILE A 40 -11.72 16.27 -8.57
C ILE A 40 -11.65 16.35 -7.04
N PHE A 41 -10.57 16.90 -6.49
CA PHE A 41 -10.43 17.04 -5.04
C PHE A 41 -11.52 17.94 -4.47
N LYS A 42 -11.81 19.10 -5.08
CA LYS A 42 -12.90 20.00 -4.65
C LYS A 42 -14.25 19.27 -4.60
N ASN A 43 -14.55 18.45 -5.62
CA ASN A 43 -15.79 17.68 -5.69
C ASN A 43 -15.89 16.60 -4.59
N ARG A 44 -14.76 16.10 -4.10
CA ARG A 44 -14.70 15.06 -3.06
C ARG A 44 -14.49 15.62 -1.66
N PHE A 45 -14.13 16.89 -1.53
CA PHE A 45 -13.70 17.48 -0.28
C PHE A 45 -14.73 17.37 0.84
N SER A 46 -16.03 17.58 0.57
CA SER A 46 -17.06 17.46 1.61
C SER A 46 -17.13 16.07 2.23
N ILE A 47 -16.98 15.02 1.42
CA ILE A 47 -16.94 13.62 1.87
C ILE A 47 -15.67 13.36 2.68
N LEU A 48 -14.52 13.88 2.23
CA LEU A 48 -13.25 13.72 2.92
C LEU A 48 -13.21 14.49 4.25
N GLU A 49 -13.78 15.69 4.30
CA GLU A 49 -13.89 16.52 5.50
C GLU A 49 -14.73 15.79 6.57
N GLU A 50 -15.85 15.18 6.18
CA GLU A 50 -16.66 14.35 7.07
C GLU A 50 -15.90 13.09 7.53
N GLN A 51 -15.30 12.34 6.59
CA GLN A 51 -14.61 11.07 6.88
C GLN A 51 -13.42 11.24 7.83
N TYR A 52 -12.69 12.36 7.73
CA TYR A 52 -11.46 12.61 8.49
C TYR A 52 -11.63 13.67 9.58
N ASN A 53 -12.86 14.03 9.95
CA ASN A 53 -13.13 15.05 10.96
C ASN A 53 -12.43 14.76 12.31
N ASP A 54 -12.52 13.53 12.82
CA ASP A 54 -11.86 13.14 14.07
C ASP A 54 -10.32 13.22 13.94
N LYS A 55 -9.79 12.93 12.75
CA LYS A 55 -8.36 13.00 12.46
C LYS A 55 -7.85 14.43 12.33
N TYR A 56 -8.71 15.37 11.96
CA TYR A 56 -8.37 16.78 11.93
C TYR A 56 -8.14 17.32 13.35
N GLU A 57 -8.97 16.93 14.31
CA GLU A 57 -8.78 17.28 15.73
C GLU A 57 -7.49 16.67 16.29
N GLU A 58 -7.19 15.42 15.98
CA GLU A 58 -5.90 14.79 16.30
C GLU A 58 -4.73 15.61 15.70
N PHE A 59 -4.84 16.01 14.43
CA PHE A 59 -3.81 16.80 13.73
C PHE A 59 -3.56 18.16 14.36
N ILE A 60 -4.61 18.96 14.62
CA ILE A 60 -4.49 20.32 15.16
C ILE A 60 -4.01 20.31 16.62
N SER A 61 -4.48 19.35 17.43
CA SER A 61 -4.10 19.26 18.84
C SER A 61 -2.69 18.70 19.07
N ASN A 62 -2.06 18.09 18.06
CA ASN A 62 -0.74 17.48 18.18
C ASN A 62 0.40 18.50 18.12
N LEU A 63 0.92 18.86 19.29
CA LEU A 63 2.00 19.83 19.44
C LEU A 63 3.27 19.47 18.63
N GLU A 64 3.62 18.20 18.49
CA GLU A 64 4.82 17.79 17.75
C GLU A 64 4.64 17.93 16.23
N ILE A 65 3.44 17.67 15.71
CA ILE A 65 3.09 17.95 14.31
C ILE A 65 3.17 19.46 14.05
N GLN A 66 2.51 20.27 14.88
CA GLN A 66 2.46 21.73 14.70
C GLN A 66 3.86 22.38 14.81
N LYS A 67 4.69 21.92 15.76
CA LYS A 67 6.11 22.32 15.84
C LYS A 67 6.87 21.95 14.57
N THR A 68 6.66 20.75 14.03
CA THR A 68 7.35 20.30 12.83
C THR A 68 6.95 21.13 11.61
N LEU A 69 5.66 21.40 11.42
CA LEU A 69 5.15 22.29 10.37
C LEU A 69 5.77 23.68 10.46
N THR A 70 5.91 24.21 11.67
CA THR A 70 6.55 25.51 11.92
C THR A 70 8.04 25.49 11.53
N ILE A 71 8.79 24.45 11.93
CA ILE A 71 10.21 24.29 11.57
C ILE A 71 10.39 24.16 10.05
N TYR A 72 9.47 23.46 9.38
CA TYR A 72 9.45 23.30 7.94
C TYR A 72 8.90 24.51 7.18
N ASN A 73 8.42 25.53 7.89
CA ASN A 73 7.77 26.70 7.31
C ASN A 73 6.60 26.34 6.36
N LEU A 74 5.80 25.35 6.75
CA LEU A 74 4.64 24.88 5.99
C LEU A 74 3.36 25.44 6.59
N ASN A 75 2.40 25.79 5.73
CA ASN A 75 1.07 26.21 6.17
C ASN A 75 0.25 24.97 6.63
N PRO A 76 -0.27 24.94 7.87
CA PRO A 76 -1.02 23.79 8.38
C PRO A 76 -2.28 23.45 7.58
N ASP A 77 -3.05 24.45 7.15
CA ASP A 77 -4.30 24.24 6.41
C ASP A 77 -4.01 23.67 5.02
N LYS A 78 -3.06 24.26 4.29
CA LYS A 78 -2.64 23.74 2.97
C LYS A 78 -2.08 22.32 3.11
N PHE A 79 -1.32 22.06 4.18
CA PHE A 79 -0.77 20.73 4.44
C PHE A 79 -1.84 19.69 4.78
N TRP A 80 -2.87 20.08 5.53
CA TRP A 80 -4.01 19.21 5.79
C TRP A 80 -4.76 18.83 4.51
N LEU A 81 -4.97 19.80 3.60
CA LEU A 81 -5.56 19.52 2.29
C LEU A 81 -4.69 18.57 1.47
N LEU A 82 -3.36 18.76 1.46
CA LEU A 82 -2.42 17.83 0.84
C LEU A 82 -2.54 16.42 1.44
N PHE A 83 -2.69 16.31 2.76
CA PHE A 83 -2.91 15.02 3.43
C PHE A 83 -4.20 14.33 2.97
N LEU A 84 -5.32 15.05 2.91
CA LEU A 84 -6.59 14.50 2.44
C LEU A 84 -6.45 14.02 0.98
N PHE A 85 -5.84 14.85 0.13
CA PHE A 85 -5.59 14.51 -1.27
C PHE A 85 -4.71 13.26 -1.41
N ALA A 86 -3.55 13.21 -0.75
CA ALA A 86 -2.64 12.08 -0.83
C ALA A 86 -3.27 10.78 -0.32
N THR A 87 -4.11 10.87 0.71
CA THR A 87 -4.84 9.73 1.26
C THR A 87 -5.90 9.22 0.28
N ASP A 88 -6.72 10.12 -0.26
CA ASP A 88 -7.78 9.78 -1.21
C ASP A 88 -7.20 9.24 -2.53
N PHE A 89 -6.15 9.88 -3.04
CA PHE A 89 -5.44 9.46 -4.25
C PHE A 89 -4.80 8.08 -4.08
N THR A 90 -4.12 7.85 -2.96
CA THR A 90 -3.56 6.54 -2.62
C THR A 90 -4.67 5.48 -2.57
N ASN A 91 -5.75 5.75 -1.84
CA ASN A 91 -6.86 4.80 -1.74
C ASN A 91 -7.52 4.52 -3.09
N SER A 92 -7.64 5.53 -3.97
CA SER A 92 -8.19 5.37 -5.30
C SER A 92 -7.34 4.45 -6.18
N CYS A 93 -6.01 4.62 -6.21
CA CYS A 93 -5.11 3.75 -6.99
C CYS A 93 -5.27 2.27 -6.60
N PHE A 94 -5.41 2.00 -5.30
CA PHE A 94 -5.41 0.64 -4.77
C PHE A 94 -6.82 0.07 -4.48
N SER A 95 -7.87 0.75 -4.91
CA SER A 95 -9.28 0.38 -4.64
C SER A 95 -9.68 -0.97 -5.25
N TYR A 96 -9.06 -1.38 -6.36
CA TYR A 96 -9.35 -2.63 -7.07
C TYR A 96 -8.41 -3.79 -6.70
N GLU A 97 -7.43 -3.57 -5.81
CA GLU A 97 -6.39 -4.55 -5.52
C GLU A 97 -6.71 -5.53 -4.39
N ILE A 98 -7.80 -5.31 -3.66
CA ILE A 98 -8.34 -6.34 -2.76
C ILE A 98 -9.09 -7.35 -3.62
N LYS A 99 -8.34 -8.10 -4.43
CA LYS A 99 -8.84 -9.37 -4.97
C LYS A 99 -8.77 -10.35 -3.83
N SER A 100 -9.89 -11.02 -3.55
CA SER A 100 -9.84 -12.20 -2.70
C SER A 100 -8.76 -13.13 -3.28
N PRO A 101 -7.84 -13.66 -2.46
CA PRO A 101 -6.94 -14.70 -2.89
C PRO A 101 -7.75 -15.81 -3.58
N PRO A 102 -7.19 -16.47 -4.61
CA PRO A 102 -7.91 -17.54 -5.28
C PRO A 102 -8.25 -18.61 -4.24
N THR A 103 -9.48 -19.08 -4.32
CA THR A 103 -9.94 -20.27 -3.61
C THR A 103 -9.10 -21.48 -4.02
N THR A 104 -9.19 -22.54 -3.23
CA THR A 104 -8.53 -23.81 -3.57
C THR A 104 -9.06 -24.31 -4.92
N ARG A 105 -10.35 -24.14 -5.21
CA ARG A 105 -10.96 -24.52 -6.49
C ARG A 105 -10.42 -23.71 -7.67
N GLU A 106 -10.32 -22.40 -7.54
CA GLU A 106 -9.74 -21.53 -8.59
C GLU A 106 -8.28 -21.91 -8.86
N THR A 107 -7.50 -22.17 -7.82
CA THR A 107 -6.11 -22.62 -7.98
C THR A 107 -6.03 -23.98 -8.69
N ILE A 108 -6.93 -24.93 -8.37
CA ILE A 108 -7.01 -26.21 -9.07
C ILE A 108 -7.42 -26.01 -10.54
N MET A 109 -8.29 -25.04 -10.83
CA MET A 109 -8.73 -24.72 -12.18
C MET A 109 -7.57 -24.17 -13.02
N ASP A 110 -6.83 -23.19 -12.50
CA ASP A 110 -5.64 -22.65 -13.17
C ASP A 110 -4.59 -23.74 -13.46
N LEU A 111 -4.37 -24.65 -12.50
CA LEU A 111 -3.48 -25.80 -12.68
C LEU A 111 -3.99 -26.75 -13.77
N TYR A 112 -5.29 -27.04 -13.78
CA TYR A 112 -5.92 -27.92 -14.77
C TYR A 112 -5.81 -27.30 -16.18
N ASP A 113 -6.14 -26.02 -16.33
CA ASP A 113 -6.12 -25.30 -17.60
C ASP A 113 -4.71 -25.21 -18.16
N MET A 114 -3.71 -24.85 -17.33
CA MET A 114 -2.30 -24.85 -17.72
C MET A 114 -1.84 -26.22 -18.25
N LEU A 115 -2.26 -27.31 -17.59
CA LEU A 115 -1.97 -28.68 -18.03
C LEU A 115 -2.82 -29.08 -19.25
N ASN A 116 -4.01 -28.52 -19.43
CA ASN A 116 -4.90 -28.83 -20.53
C ASN A 116 -4.45 -28.16 -21.82
N ASP A 117 -4.18 -26.86 -21.80
CA ASP A 117 -3.69 -26.08 -22.94
C ASP A 117 -2.40 -26.68 -23.50
N THR A 118 -1.50 -27.08 -22.61
CA THR A 118 -0.22 -27.71 -23.00
C THR A 118 -0.39 -29.12 -23.58
N LEU A 119 -1.50 -29.80 -23.30
CA LEU A 119 -1.80 -31.15 -23.83
C LEU A 119 -2.75 -31.13 -25.04
N GLN A 120 -3.53 -30.06 -25.22
CA GLN A 120 -4.49 -29.92 -26.33
C GLN A 120 -3.83 -29.46 -27.62
N ILE A 121 -2.85 -28.54 -27.53
CA ILE A 121 -1.93 -28.16 -28.64
C ILE A 121 -1.28 -29.39 -29.30
N LYS A 122 -1.09 -30.49 -28.54
CA LYS A 122 -0.42 -31.73 -28.97
C LYS A 122 -1.30 -32.68 -29.79
N ARG A 123 -2.62 -32.50 -29.83
CA ARG A 123 -3.52 -33.34 -30.64
C ARG A 123 -3.66 -32.85 -32.09
N GLU A 124 -3.38 -31.58 -32.36
CA GLU A 124 -3.55 -30.98 -33.68
C GLU A 124 -2.28 -31.06 -34.55
N LEU A 125 -1.10 -31.18 -33.93
CA LEU A 125 0.19 -31.34 -34.63
C LEU A 125 0.55 -32.82 -34.80
N HIS A 126 -0.05 -33.47 -35.79
CA HIS A 126 0.34 -34.81 -36.25
C HIS A 126 1.63 -34.77 -37.09
N THR A 127 2.79 -34.49 -36.49
CA THR A 127 4.09 -34.72 -37.15
C THR A 127 5.17 -34.99 -36.12
N GLU A 128 5.70 -36.21 -36.17
CA GLU A 128 7.01 -36.66 -35.67
C GLU A 128 7.33 -36.51 -34.17
N TYR A 129 7.99 -37.53 -33.65
CA TYR A 129 8.46 -37.67 -32.28
C TYR A 129 9.53 -36.59 -31.94
N GLU A 130 9.12 -35.35 -31.74
CA GLU A 130 9.90 -34.40 -30.94
C GLU A 130 9.39 -34.43 -29.49
N ASN A 131 10.26 -34.88 -28.60
CA ASN A 131 10.01 -35.04 -27.17
C ASN A 131 9.67 -33.68 -26.53
N PRO A 132 8.46 -33.46 -25.96
CA PRO A 132 8.02 -32.12 -25.58
C PRO A 132 8.51 -31.78 -24.15
N HIS A 133 9.77 -31.35 -24.01
CA HIS A 133 10.44 -31.13 -22.72
C HIS A 133 10.10 -29.82 -21.96
N ASN A 134 9.00 -29.12 -22.25
CA ASN A 134 8.77 -27.78 -21.66
C ASN A 134 7.73 -27.68 -20.54
N THR A 135 7.16 -28.79 -20.06
CA THR A 135 6.25 -28.77 -18.89
C THR A 135 6.90 -29.45 -17.71
N GLN A 136 7.11 -28.72 -16.63
CA GLN A 136 7.72 -29.22 -15.41
C GLN A 136 6.86 -28.81 -14.21
N LEU A 137 6.55 -29.77 -13.34
CA LEU A 137 5.98 -29.48 -12.03
C LEU A 137 7.13 -29.26 -11.05
N ILE A 138 7.18 -28.07 -10.44
CA ILE A 138 8.18 -27.74 -9.43
C ILE A 138 7.46 -27.47 -8.10
N LEU A 139 7.77 -28.28 -7.09
CA LEU A 139 7.34 -28.08 -5.71
C LEU A 139 8.50 -27.53 -4.88
N LYS A 140 8.31 -26.39 -4.22
CA LYS A 140 9.30 -25.79 -3.32
C LYS A 140 8.74 -25.72 -1.90
N THR A 141 9.54 -26.14 -0.93
CA THR A 141 9.31 -25.94 0.51
C THR A 141 10.57 -25.35 1.15
N GLU A 142 10.54 -25.00 2.43
CA GLU A 142 11.69 -24.40 3.12
C GLU A 142 12.97 -25.23 2.94
N GLY A 143 13.85 -24.75 2.05
CA GLY A 143 15.14 -25.36 1.72
C GLY A 143 15.10 -26.59 0.79
N LYS A 144 13.93 -27.03 0.29
CA LYS A 144 13.82 -28.22 -0.58
C LYS A 144 13.06 -27.91 -1.85
N THR A 145 13.56 -28.44 -2.97
CA THR A 145 12.89 -28.35 -4.28
C THR A 145 12.80 -29.75 -4.88
N VAL A 146 11.60 -30.14 -5.30
CA VAL A 146 11.35 -31.34 -6.10
C VAL A 146 10.81 -30.87 -7.44
N SER A 147 11.41 -31.34 -8.53
CA SER A 147 10.99 -31.00 -9.89
C SER A 147 10.82 -32.26 -10.71
N THR A 148 9.75 -32.35 -11.50
CA THR A 148 9.47 -33.50 -12.36
C THR A 148 8.87 -33.05 -13.68
N ASP A 149 9.40 -33.61 -14.76
CA ASP A 149 8.89 -33.51 -16.14
C ASP A 149 8.26 -34.84 -16.59
N ASN A 150 8.03 -35.78 -15.65
CA ASN A 150 7.52 -37.10 -15.99
C ASN A 150 6.09 -36.99 -16.55
N PRO A 151 5.87 -37.37 -17.82
CA PRO A 151 4.59 -37.15 -18.49
C PRO A 151 3.44 -37.97 -17.88
N ILE A 152 3.74 -39.14 -17.29
CA ILE A 152 2.74 -39.97 -16.61
C ILE A 152 2.27 -39.26 -15.34
N LEU A 153 3.21 -38.73 -14.56
CA LEU A 153 2.90 -38.03 -13.32
C LEU A 153 2.13 -36.73 -13.60
N LEU A 154 2.50 -35.98 -14.63
CA LEU A 154 1.76 -34.79 -15.08
C LEU A 154 0.33 -35.14 -15.53
N HIS A 155 0.15 -36.24 -16.25
CA HIS A 155 -1.18 -36.70 -16.65
C HIS A 155 -2.04 -37.13 -15.45
N LEU A 156 -1.45 -37.86 -14.50
CA LEU A 156 -2.13 -38.25 -13.26
C LEU A 156 -2.52 -37.02 -12.43
N PHE A 157 -1.63 -36.02 -12.34
CA PHE A 157 -1.89 -34.78 -11.63
C PHE A 157 -3.01 -33.97 -12.28
N LYS A 158 -3.04 -33.88 -13.62
CA LYS A 158 -4.16 -33.27 -14.36
C LYS A 158 -5.48 -33.98 -14.06
N LYS A 159 -5.50 -35.32 -14.09
CA LYS A 159 -6.70 -36.10 -13.79
C LYS A 159 -7.19 -35.84 -12.36
N PHE A 160 -6.27 -35.79 -11.40
CA PHE A 160 -6.56 -35.43 -10.02
C PHE A 160 -7.22 -34.04 -9.91
N CYS A 161 -6.69 -33.02 -10.61
CA CYS A 161 -7.31 -31.70 -10.66
C CYS A 161 -8.75 -31.75 -11.22
N ALA A 162 -8.97 -32.47 -12.33
CA ALA A 162 -10.30 -32.60 -12.94
C ALA A 162 -11.33 -33.25 -12.01
N GLU A 163 -10.93 -34.31 -11.30
CA GLU A 163 -11.80 -35.00 -10.34
C GLU A 163 -12.22 -34.07 -9.18
N HIS A 164 -11.31 -33.22 -8.69
CA HIS A 164 -11.62 -32.29 -7.61
C HIS A 164 -12.42 -31.07 -8.06
N LEU A 165 -12.28 -30.60 -9.30
CA LEU A 165 -13.16 -29.55 -9.85
C LEU A 165 -14.62 -29.99 -9.92
N LEU A 166 -14.88 -31.27 -10.20
CA LEU A 166 -16.22 -31.85 -10.24
C LEU A 166 -16.80 -32.17 -8.84
N SER A 167 -16.01 -32.01 -7.77
CA SER A 167 -16.46 -32.28 -6.41
C SER A 167 -17.36 -31.16 -5.87
N VAL A 168 -18.38 -31.53 -5.10
CA VAL A 168 -19.31 -30.61 -4.41
C VAL A 168 -18.79 -30.19 -3.03
N ASP A 169 -17.49 -30.33 -2.79
CA ASP A 169 -16.88 -29.97 -1.50
C ASP A 169 -16.69 -28.45 -1.40
N ASN A 170 -17.59 -27.82 -0.64
CA ASN A 170 -17.57 -26.37 -0.41
C ASN A 170 -16.32 -25.88 0.33
N SER A 171 -15.53 -26.78 0.96
CA SER A 171 -14.26 -26.39 1.59
C SER A 171 -13.22 -25.92 0.56
N LEU A 172 -13.34 -26.33 -0.70
CA LEU A 172 -12.48 -25.87 -1.79
C LEU A 172 -12.75 -24.42 -2.20
N ASP A 173 -13.92 -23.89 -1.84
CA ASP A 173 -14.35 -22.53 -2.15
C ASP A 173 -14.04 -21.54 -0.99
N ILE A 174 -13.44 -22.03 0.09
CA ILE A 174 -13.01 -21.21 1.23
C ILE A 174 -11.61 -20.63 0.95
N VAL A 175 -11.50 -19.32 1.07
CA VAL A 175 -10.21 -18.62 1.05
C VAL A 175 -9.51 -18.79 2.41
N PRO A 176 -8.27 -19.32 2.45
CA PRO A 176 -7.54 -19.44 3.72
C PRO A 176 -7.27 -18.06 4.35
N TYR A 177 -7.60 -17.88 5.64
CA TYR A 177 -7.47 -16.59 6.34
C TYR A 177 -6.05 -15.97 6.24
N TRP A 178 -4.99 -16.77 6.33
CA TRP A 178 -3.62 -16.26 6.22
C TRP A 178 -3.28 -15.73 4.82
N SER A 179 -3.98 -16.19 3.78
CA SER A 179 -3.79 -15.68 2.41
C SER A 179 -4.42 -14.31 2.25
N SER A 180 -5.59 -14.06 2.86
CA SER A 180 -6.21 -12.73 2.85
C SER A 180 -5.40 -11.71 3.64
N THR A 181 -4.87 -12.09 4.82
CA THR A 181 -4.00 -11.18 5.60
C THR A 181 -2.71 -10.85 4.85
N THR A 182 -2.14 -11.80 4.10
CA THR A 182 -0.94 -11.56 3.31
C THR A 182 -1.20 -10.58 2.16
N GLU A 183 -2.33 -10.69 1.48
CA GLU A 183 -2.71 -9.75 0.42
C GLU A 183 -3.06 -8.36 0.97
N GLU A 184 -3.76 -8.27 2.10
CA GLU A 184 -4.01 -7.01 2.80
C GLU A 184 -2.69 -6.33 3.23
N ASP A 185 -1.74 -7.07 3.78
CA ASP A 185 -0.41 -6.56 4.16
C ASP A 185 0.39 -6.07 2.94
N LYS A 186 0.29 -6.77 1.80
CA LYS A 186 0.92 -6.33 0.54
C LYS A 186 0.29 -5.05 0.02
N VAL A 187 -1.05 -4.97 -0.02
CA VAL A 187 -1.77 -3.74 -0.44
C VAL A 187 -1.41 -2.59 0.51
N ARG A 188 -1.38 -2.83 1.83
CA ARG A 188 -0.98 -1.83 2.83
C ARG A 188 0.45 -1.34 2.61
N THR A 189 1.38 -2.24 2.30
CA THR A 189 2.78 -1.89 1.99
C THR A 189 2.88 -1.05 0.71
N ARG A 190 2.12 -1.39 -0.33
CA ARG A 190 2.05 -0.63 -1.58
C ARG A 190 1.45 0.77 -1.38
N LYS A 191 0.35 0.86 -0.62
CA LYS A 191 -0.23 2.14 -0.17
C LYS A 191 0.78 2.98 0.59
N MET A 192 1.50 2.38 1.55
CA MET A 192 2.54 3.07 2.33
C MET A 192 3.64 3.60 1.43
N LYS A 193 4.14 2.79 0.49
CA LYS A 193 5.18 3.21 -0.46
C LYS A 193 4.72 4.42 -1.27
N PHE A 194 3.55 4.33 -1.90
CA PHE A 194 3.05 5.41 -2.75
C PHE A 194 2.77 6.70 -1.95
N PHE A 195 2.11 6.59 -0.80
CA PHE A 195 1.87 7.72 0.09
C PHE A 195 3.19 8.40 0.50
N VAL A 196 4.22 7.62 0.84
CA VAL A 196 5.56 8.14 1.14
C VAL A 196 6.16 8.84 -0.07
N GLU A 197 6.02 8.31 -1.29
CA GLU A 197 6.52 8.94 -2.52
C GLU A 197 5.88 10.32 -2.74
N LEU A 198 4.55 10.43 -2.62
CA LEU A 198 3.83 11.70 -2.76
C LEU A 198 4.35 12.76 -1.77
N PHE A 199 4.45 12.41 -0.49
CA PHE A 199 4.94 13.35 0.52
C PHE A 199 6.43 13.65 0.37
N ARG A 200 7.26 12.66 0.05
CA ARG A 200 8.69 12.91 -0.16
C ARG A 200 8.92 13.87 -1.31
N TYR A 201 8.22 13.68 -2.42
CA TYR A 201 8.30 14.60 -3.56
C TYR A 201 7.99 16.05 -3.14
N PHE A 202 6.90 16.24 -2.37
CA PHE A 202 6.56 17.55 -1.82
C PHE A 202 7.61 18.09 -0.84
N LEU A 203 7.95 17.32 0.20
CA LEU A 203 8.83 17.75 1.29
C LEU A 203 10.28 17.97 0.81
N ASP A 204 10.77 17.20 -0.17
CA ASP A 204 12.11 17.37 -0.73
C ASP A 204 12.22 18.63 -1.59
N ALA A 205 11.13 19.07 -2.22
CA ALA A 205 11.07 20.33 -2.95
C ALA A 205 10.91 21.57 -2.05
N HIS A 206 10.17 21.45 -0.95
CA HIS A 206 9.79 22.60 -0.12
C HIS A 206 10.65 22.79 1.14
N ILE A 207 11.38 21.77 1.57
CA ILE A 207 12.08 21.78 2.87
C ILE A 207 13.57 21.51 2.71
N THR A 208 14.37 22.47 3.17
CA THR A 208 15.83 22.38 3.32
C THR A 208 16.27 21.90 4.71
N ALA A 209 15.37 21.94 5.70
CA ALA A 209 15.66 21.50 7.05
C ALA A 209 15.99 20.00 7.11
N VAL A 210 17.10 19.66 7.77
CA VAL A 210 17.55 18.28 7.99
C VAL A 210 16.80 17.61 9.15
N LYS A 211 16.38 18.41 10.13
CA LYS A 211 15.63 17.97 11.31
C LYS A 211 14.37 18.83 11.50
N PRO A 212 13.27 18.26 12.01
CA PRO A 212 13.07 16.82 12.33
C PRO A 212 13.11 15.91 11.09
N SER A 213 13.08 14.59 11.27
CA SER A 213 13.16 13.65 10.14
C SER A 213 11.90 13.71 9.29
N LYS A 214 12.05 13.97 7.98
CA LYS A 214 10.96 13.93 7.00
C LYS A 214 10.23 12.59 7.02
N MET A 215 10.96 11.48 7.07
CA MET A 215 10.36 10.13 7.12
C MET A 215 9.59 9.87 8.42
N THR A 216 10.10 10.33 9.56
CA THR A 216 9.37 10.22 10.84
C THR A 216 8.10 11.08 10.80
N PHE A 217 8.18 12.26 10.19
CA PHE A 217 7.02 13.13 10.00
C PHE A 217 5.95 12.49 9.13
N ILE A 218 6.32 11.93 7.97
CA ILE A 218 5.42 11.15 7.10
C ILE A 218 4.80 9.98 7.86
N GLY A 219 5.57 9.31 8.73
CA GLY A 219 5.09 8.24 9.60
C GLY A 219 3.82 8.58 10.38
N ARG A 220 3.73 9.81 10.90
CA ARG A 220 2.55 10.27 11.66
C ARG A 220 1.30 10.34 10.78
N PHE A 221 1.46 10.75 9.52
CA PHE A 221 0.36 10.83 8.56
C PHE A 221 -0.05 9.48 7.99
N LEU A 222 0.87 8.50 7.93
CA LEU A 222 0.50 7.12 7.62
C LEU A 222 -0.50 6.56 8.67
N TYR A 223 -0.33 6.92 9.94
CA TYR A 223 -1.29 6.56 10.98
C TYR A 223 -2.63 7.30 10.82
N LEU A 224 -2.60 8.62 10.61
CA LEU A 224 -3.82 9.40 10.39
C LEU A 224 -4.60 8.95 9.16
N ALA A 225 -3.92 8.46 8.11
CA ALA A 225 -4.52 7.92 6.89
C ALA A 225 -5.09 6.51 7.06
N ASN A 226 -4.93 5.87 8.23
CA ASN A 226 -5.20 4.45 8.47
C ASN A 226 -4.44 3.50 7.52
N ILE A 227 -3.26 3.93 7.04
CA ILE A 227 -2.33 3.06 6.27
C ILE A 227 -1.42 2.31 7.22
N ALA A 228 -1.08 2.89 8.37
CA ALA A 228 -0.36 2.24 9.45
C ALA A 228 -1.25 2.15 10.70
N GLU A 229 -1.35 0.96 11.28
CA GLU A 229 -2.27 0.72 12.41
C GLU A 229 -1.59 0.96 13.76
N GLN A 230 -0.26 0.83 13.83
CA GLN A 230 0.42 0.91 15.10
C GLN A 230 0.54 2.38 15.55
N GLU A 231 0.00 2.67 16.72
CA GLU A 231 -0.03 4.03 17.30
C GLU A 231 1.37 4.65 17.49
N TRP A 232 2.43 3.83 17.59
CA TRP A 232 3.80 4.33 17.66
C TRP A 232 4.28 5.05 16.38
N PHE A 233 3.59 4.89 15.24
CA PHE A 233 3.80 5.75 14.07
C PHE A 233 3.44 7.21 14.37
N TYR A 234 2.40 7.41 15.18
CA TYR A 234 1.90 8.71 15.59
C TYR A 234 2.65 9.28 16.78
N THR A 235 2.97 8.46 17.78
CA THR A 235 3.61 8.93 19.03
C THR A 235 5.14 8.91 19.00
N SER A 236 5.74 8.11 18.12
CA SER A 236 7.20 7.84 18.06
C SER A 236 7.78 7.08 19.25
N TYR A 237 6.95 6.40 20.06
CA TYR A 237 7.40 5.51 21.12
C TYR A 237 6.49 4.29 21.29
N LEU A 238 7.03 3.20 21.83
CA LEU A 238 6.25 2.00 22.14
C LEU A 238 5.33 2.25 23.33
N HIS A 239 4.08 1.79 23.25
CA HIS A 239 3.14 1.79 24.37
C HIS A 239 3.34 0.56 25.25
N THR A 240 4.52 0.43 25.86
CA THR A 240 4.83 -0.67 26.79
C THR A 240 4.32 -0.33 28.19
N PRO A 241 3.37 -1.10 28.76
CA PRO A 241 2.83 -0.82 30.08
C PRO A 241 3.91 -0.87 31.16
N ILE A 242 3.77 -0.03 32.17
CA ILE A 242 4.66 -0.04 33.32
C ILE A 242 4.46 -1.32 34.13
N THR A 243 5.57 -2.03 34.34
CA THR A 243 5.64 -3.15 35.27
C THR A 243 6.92 -3.04 36.10
N LYS A 244 6.97 -3.70 37.27
CA LYS A 244 8.16 -3.71 38.13
C LYS A 244 9.44 -4.18 37.40
N ARG A 245 9.32 -4.95 36.33
CA ARG A 245 10.44 -5.46 35.53
C ARG A 245 11.11 -4.38 34.67
N ASN A 246 10.44 -3.26 34.44
CA ASN A 246 10.88 -2.22 33.50
C ASN A 246 11.49 -0.99 34.18
N TRP A 247 11.88 -1.07 35.47
CA TRP A 247 12.31 0.12 36.23
C TRP A 247 13.48 0.88 35.59
N PHE A 248 14.43 0.15 34.99
CA PHE A 248 15.55 0.76 34.26
C PHE A 248 15.07 1.57 33.05
N MET A 249 14.13 1.01 32.27
CA MET A 249 13.54 1.66 31.09
C MET A 249 12.72 2.89 31.49
N ILE A 250 11.96 2.80 32.58
CA ILE A 250 11.20 3.94 33.15
C ILE A 250 12.15 5.08 33.53
N LYS A 251 13.27 4.76 34.20
CA LYS A 251 14.27 5.77 34.57
C LYS A 251 14.94 6.40 33.35
N GLN A 252 15.18 5.61 32.30
CA GLN A 252 15.89 6.05 31.11
C GLN A 252 15.02 6.91 30.18
N PHE A 253 13.76 6.50 29.97
CA PHE A 253 12.90 7.08 28.94
C PHE A 253 11.71 7.88 29.49
N GLY A 254 11.42 7.76 30.79
CA GLY A 254 10.25 8.37 31.39
C GLY A 254 8.94 7.69 30.96
N THR A 255 7.83 8.32 31.31
CA THR A 255 6.49 7.73 31.15
C THR A 255 5.50 8.71 30.52
N VAL A 256 4.38 8.17 30.03
CA VAL A 256 3.23 8.92 29.54
C VAL A 256 1.94 8.21 29.92
N THR A 257 0.92 8.99 30.26
CA THR A 257 -0.41 8.47 30.47
C THR A 257 -1.24 8.64 29.21
N LEU A 258 -1.72 7.55 28.65
CA LEU A 258 -2.67 7.53 27.53
C LEU A 258 -3.90 6.73 27.98
N ASN A 259 -5.08 7.32 27.87
CA ASN A 259 -6.36 6.69 28.27
C ASN A 259 -6.34 6.09 29.70
N GLY A 260 -5.66 6.75 30.64
CA GLY A 260 -5.55 6.31 32.03
C GLY A 260 -4.55 5.19 32.28
N ILE A 261 -3.85 4.70 31.25
CA ILE A 261 -2.80 3.69 31.34
C ILE A 261 -1.44 4.39 31.21
N GLU A 262 -0.51 4.05 32.10
CA GLU A 262 0.85 4.60 32.10
C GLU A 262 1.80 3.70 31.31
N TYR A 263 2.46 4.29 30.32
CA TYR A 263 3.36 3.63 29.37
C TYR A 263 4.78 4.20 29.48
N ILE A 264 5.76 3.39 29.13
CA ILE A 264 7.16 3.81 28.99
C ILE A 264 7.34 4.49 27.64
N ARG A 265 8.02 5.64 27.58
CA ARG A 265 8.30 6.33 26.30
C ARG A 265 9.51 5.75 25.57
N GLU A 266 9.56 4.44 25.37
CA GLU A 266 10.67 3.81 24.65
C GLU A 266 10.69 4.29 23.19
N PRO A 267 11.75 5.00 22.74
CA PRO A 267 11.74 5.67 21.44
C PRO A 267 11.75 4.66 20.29
N VAL A 268 10.95 4.93 19.26
CA VAL A 268 10.92 4.17 18.01
C VAL A 268 11.43 5.04 16.88
N ASP A 269 12.39 4.53 16.12
CA ASP A 269 12.79 5.14 14.85
C ASP A 269 11.74 4.83 13.78
N VAL A 270 10.64 5.59 13.80
CA VAL A 270 9.52 5.45 12.86
C VAL A 270 10.02 5.61 11.42
N GLY A 271 10.91 6.57 11.17
CA GLY A 271 11.45 6.81 9.83
C GLY A 271 12.19 5.60 9.28
N LYS A 272 13.01 4.94 10.11
CA LYS A 272 13.66 3.68 9.74
C LYS A 272 12.65 2.55 9.52
N LYS A 273 11.63 2.41 10.38
CA LYS A 273 10.59 1.39 10.21
C LYS A 273 9.85 1.55 8.88
N VAL A 274 9.42 2.76 8.54
CA VAL A 274 8.79 3.04 7.24
C VAL A 274 9.74 2.66 6.10
N ALA A 275 10.99 3.13 6.16
CA ALA A 275 11.99 2.88 5.10
C ALA A 275 12.25 1.38 4.91
N ASP A 276 12.43 0.63 5.99
CA ASP A 276 12.67 -0.82 5.96
C ASP A 276 11.47 -1.58 5.39
N THR A 277 10.24 -1.15 5.72
CA THR A 277 9.00 -1.74 5.20
C THR A 277 8.89 -1.55 3.68
N ILE A 278 9.07 -0.32 3.18
CA ILE A 278 8.85 -0.02 1.75
C ILE A 278 10.04 -0.45 0.87
N LYS A 279 11.25 -0.57 1.42
CA LYS A 279 12.48 -0.90 0.67
C LYS A 279 12.38 -2.22 -0.12
N LYS A 280 11.57 -3.17 0.36
CA LYS A 280 11.37 -4.47 -0.31
C LYS A 280 10.23 -4.47 -1.33
N CYS A 281 9.45 -3.40 -1.40
CA CYS A 281 8.32 -3.28 -2.32
C CYS A 281 8.78 -2.73 -3.67
N THR A 282 8.87 -3.58 -4.68
CA THR A 282 9.25 -3.19 -6.05
C THR A 282 8.09 -2.61 -6.85
N ASP A 283 6.86 -2.87 -6.42
CA ASP A 283 5.66 -2.53 -7.19
C ASP A 283 5.44 -1.02 -7.26
N TYR A 284 4.92 -0.56 -8.40
CA TYR A 284 4.51 0.82 -8.61
C TYR A 284 3.02 0.98 -8.31
N ALA A 285 2.62 2.19 -7.93
CA ALA A 285 1.21 2.50 -7.80
C ALA A 285 0.54 2.44 -9.18
N PRO A 286 -0.62 1.78 -9.32
CA PRO A 286 -1.36 1.73 -10.57
C PRO A 286 -2.10 3.06 -10.78
N ILE A 287 -1.37 4.16 -10.95
CA ILE A 287 -1.95 5.52 -11.01
C ILE A 287 -3.07 5.64 -12.05
N SER A 288 -2.99 4.90 -13.16
CA SER A 288 -3.99 4.87 -14.23
C SER A 288 -5.37 4.35 -13.82
N THR A 289 -5.48 3.67 -12.68
CA THR A 289 -6.78 3.23 -12.13
C THR A 289 -7.43 4.28 -11.26
N SER A 290 -6.72 5.37 -10.96
CA SER A 290 -7.23 6.41 -10.07
C SER A 290 -8.22 7.32 -10.76
N ASN A 291 -9.21 7.78 -10.01
CA ASN A 291 -10.09 8.87 -10.43
C ASN A 291 -9.32 10.17 -10.69
N TYR A 292 -8.16 10.39 -10.05
CA TYR A 292 -7.30 11.57 -10.27
C TYR A 292 -6.43 11.48 -11.51
N PHE A 293 -6.42 10.35 -12.22
CA PHE A 293 -5.59 10.17 -13.40
C PHE A 293 -6.24 10.81 -14.62
N TYR A 294 -5.53 11.76 -15.21
CA TYR A 294 -5.96 12.37 -16.46
C TYR A 294 -5.58 11.50 -17.67
N VAL A 295 -6.51 11.34 -18.61
CA VAL A 295 -6.29 10.68 -19.90
C VAL A 295 -6.61 11.67 -21.02
N MET A 296 -5.65 11.93 -21.93
CA MET A 296 -5.95 12.65 -23.17
C MET A 296 -6.88 11.81 -24.03
N SER A 297 -8.11 12.28 -24.23
CA SER A 297 -9.10 11.73 -25.16
C SER A 297 -8.91 12.29 -26.57
#